data_AF-A0A2G5UB88-F1
#
_entry.id   AF-A0A2G5UB88-F1
#
_cell.length_a   1.000
_cell.length_b   1.000
_cell.length_c   1.000
_cell.angle_alpha   90.00
_cell.angle_beta   90.00
_cell.angle_gamma   90.00
#
_symmetry.space_group_name_H-M   'P 1'
#
loop_
_entity.id
_entity.type
_entity.pdbx_description
1 polymer ?
#
loop_
_entity_poly.entity_id
_entity_poly.type
_entity_poly.pdbx_seq_one_letter_code
_entity_poly.pdbx_strand_id
1 'polypeptide(L)'
;MSLAIPDADQKLSYDCLKCVLQRLEVNFRFRLAERLPEINLTEKAAPLYISRLSITVDGFQLNDTKYKLGVILQAREGPNPEKINSDNRKGGSPRDIDRFGFEKYSLPELTPGDILIQDFDPEMYMDDDDLESVEARVLKTWNMLTDLERHKMEIEQASEEELENIPEYQIEVDPEEGVLVEIYQEEDDDLMEIEQELENILERPVNIEPDQLDRARSREERLEKVHKDIRYLKRELEYEELDLQRYQCKRDNLPSPFDMFIQLTTTSPGGTVYIERFNYDNTLHEARKYLICKFLGNRPMVTKIRSLSFWAWLDEGLVVGLPDGIKLDVQEFKTSGNLSEVLQRVEPILEHPNRPFTRLESDRFKLEDAQNPKVRDARVLELINTTRVEFMELYREITNKKVVIHFSRGLFPEEYVMIVENLVDIKGTLGTCYEITQWRHSTAREAMNAIAQRFQNSVKGERLVTIPLPQQLQLDVSYEENLTQPGRELWTMKMEVVRSRIN
;
A
#
# COMPACT_ATOMS: atom_id res chain seq x y z
N MET A 1 0.21 60.53 -2.05
CA MET A 1 1.18 59.49 -2.44
C MET A 1 0.52 58.65 -3.52
N SER A 2 0.98 58.76 -4.76
CA SER A 2 0.48 57.96 -5.87
C SER A 2 0.99 56.53 -5.69
N LEU A 3 0.08 55.57 -5.53
CA LEU A 3 0.38 54.15 -5.66
C LEU A 3 0.66 53.91 -7.15
N ALA A 4 1.92 54.04 -7.55
CA ALA A 4 2.35 53.57 -8.86
C ALA A 4 2.04 52.08 -8.93
N ILE A 5 1.14 51.70 -9.85
CA ILE A 5 0.87 50.30 -10.16
C ILE A 5 2.22 49.70 -10.60
N PRO A 6 2.71 48.63 -9.96
CA PRO A 6 3.96 48.00 -10.34
C PRO A 6 3.92 47.65 -11.83
N ASP A 7 5.01 47.94 -12.53
CA ASP A 7 5.17 47.56 -13.93
C ASP A 7 5.06 46.03 -14.04
N ALA A 8 4.02 45.56 -14.75
CA ALA A 8 3.76 44.13 -14.90
C ALA A 8 4.86 43.41 -15.70
N ASP A 9 5.69 44.16 -16.45
CA ASP A 9 6.80 43.63 -17.23
C ASP A 9 8.13 43.59 -16.44
N GLN A 10 8.14 44.10 -15.19
CA GLN A 10 9.34 44.08 -14.36
C GLN A 10 9.64 42.66 -13.86
N LYS A 11 10.73 42.07 -14.36
CA LYS A 11 11.24 40.78 -13.89
C LYS A 11 11.62 40.83 -12.41
N LEU A 12 11.29 39.78 -11.66
CA LEU A 12 11.75 39.60 -10.28
C LEU A 12 13.28 39.52 -10.25
N SER A 13 13.90 40.14 -9.23
CA SER A 13 15.32 39.90 -8.96
C SER A 13 15.56 38.44 -8.58
N TYR A 14 16.79 37.96 -8.75
CA TYR A 14 17.18 36.59 -8.41
C TYR A 14 16.80 36.21 -6.97
N ASP A 15 17.10 37.09 -6.00
CA ASP A 15 16.80 36.85 -4.58
C ASP A 15 15.29 36.84 -4.30
N CYS A 16 14.53 37.75 -4.91
CA CYS A 16 13.08 37.76 -4.78
C CYS A 16 12.45 36.50 -5.38
N LEU A 17 12.91 36.09 -6.56
CA LEU A 17 12.45 34.86 -7.21
C LEU A 17 12.76 33.64 -6.35
N LYS A 18 13.97 33.55 -5.77
CA LYS A 18 14.35 32.48 -4.84
C LYS A 18 13.43 32.42 -3.62
N CYS A 19 13.10 33.57 -3.02
CA CYS A 19 12.16 33.64 -1.90
C CYS A 19 10.74 33.20 -2.29
N VAL A 20 10.26 33.59 -3.47
CA VAL A 20 8.95 33.18 -3.98
C VAL A 20 8.92 31.67 -4.20
N LEU A 21 9.91 31.11 -4.91
CA LEU A 21 10.00 29.67 -5.20
C LEU A 21 10.06 28.81 -3.94
N GLN A 22 10.70 29.29 -2.88
CA GLN A 22 10.74 28.59 -1.58
C GLN A 22 9.35 28.49 -0.92
N ARG A 23 8.43 29.41 -1.21
CA ARG A 23 7.07 29.43 -0.65
C ARG A 23 6.06 28.63 -1.46
N LEU A 24 6.41 28.23 -2.67
CA LEU A 24 5.55 27.43 -3.53
C LEU A 24 5.52 25.96 -3.08
N GLU A 25 4.38 25.32 -3.33
CA GLU A 25 4.25 23.87 -3.19
C GLU A 25 5.25 23.15 -4.11
N VAL A 26 5.81 22.03 -3.63
CA VAL A 26 6.96 21.34 -4.25
C VAL A 26 6.68 20.85 -5.66
N ASN A 27 5.53 20.22 -5.90
CA ASN A 27 5.17 19.72 -7.21
C ASN A 27 4.83 20.88 -8.17
N PHE A 28 4.27 21.97 -7.65
CA PHE A 28 4.03 23.19 -8.43
C PHE A 28 5.34 23.85 -8.91
N ARG A 29 6.35 24.01 -8.04
CA ARG A 29 7.65 24.58 -8.46
C ARG A 29 8.36 23.70 -9.50
N PHE A 30 8.25 22.37 -9.42
CA PHE A 30 8.85 21.48 -10.42
C PHE A 30 8.18 21.64 -11.80
N ARG A 31 6.85 21.63 -11.84
CA ARG A 31 6.09 21.89 -13.08
C ARG A 31 6.36 23.29 -13.64
N LEU A 32 6.51 24.28 -12.77
CA LEU A 32 6.82 25.65 -13.19
C LEU A 32 8.21 25.73 -13.84
N ALA A 33 9.23 25.11 -13.23
CA ALA A 33 10.60 25.09 -13.75
C ALA A 33 10.73 24.28 -15.06
N GLU A 34 9.88 23.27 -15.25
CA GLU A 34 9.79 22.51 -16.49
C GLU A 34 9.18 23.34 -17.63
N ARG A 35 8.12 24.11 -17.35
CA ARG A 35 7.47 24.99 -18.33
C ARG A 35 8.24 26.28 -18.60
N LEU A 36 9.06 26.73 -17.64
CA LEU A 36 9.86 27.95 -17.71
C LEU A 36 11.34 27.63 -17.43
N PRO A 37 12.11 27.17 -18.44
CA PRO A 37 13.49 26.78 -18.24
C PRO A 37 14.39 27.88 -17.65
N GLU A 38 14.05 29.16 -17.88
CA GLU A 38 14.78 30.33 -17.35
C GLU A 38 14.87 30.35 -15.81
N ILE A 39 13.91 29.74 -15.10
CA ILE A 39 13.89 29.75 -13.63
C ILE A 39 14.49 28.48 -13.00
N ASN A 40 14.89 27.49 -13.80
CA ASN A 40 15.32 26.18 -13.31
C ASN A 40 16.53 26.29 -12.37
N LEU A 41 17.55 27.07 -12.73
CA LEU A 41 18.72 27.28 -11.87
C LEU A 41 18.35 27.92 -10.52
N THR A 42 17.42 28.88 -10.53
CA THR A 42 16.93 29.53 -9.31
C THR A 42 16.09 28.58 -8.47
N GLU A 43 15.25 27.75 -9.09
CA GLU A 43 14.49 26.68 -8.43
C GLU A 43 15.42 25.68 -7.75
N LYS A 44 16.46 25.24 -8.43
CA LYS A 44 17.45 24.30 -7.87
C LYS A 44 18.21 24.90 -6.70
N ALA A 45 18.56 26.19 -6.79
CA ALA A 45 19.25 26.91 -5.73
C ALA A 45 18.37 27.27 -4.51
N ALA A 46 17.04 27.31 -4.67
CA ALA A 46 16.11 27.56 -3.59
C ALA A 46 16.01 26.35 -2.63
N PRO A 47 16.03 26.56 -1.30
CA PRO A 47 15.85 25.49 -0.33
C PRO A 47 14.63 24.63 -0.65
N LEU A 48 14.77 23.31 -0.51
CA LEU A 48 13.70 22.36 -0.73
C LEU A 48 13.33 21.69 0.61
N TYR A 49 12.05 21.79 0.96
CA TYR A 49 11.46 21.10 2.10
C TYR A 49 10.35 20.19 1.59
N ILE A 50 10.46 18.90 1.90
CA ILE A 50 9.50 17.86 1.55
C ILE A 50 8.89 17.34 2.85
N SER A 51 7.56 17.31 2.91
CA SER A 51 6.84 16.74 4.05
C SER A 51 6.95 15.20 4.05
N ARG A 52 6.75 14.58 2.88
CA ARG A 52 6.80 13.13 2.70
C ARG A 52 7.44 12.78 1.37
N LEU A 53 8.42 11.89 1.38
CA LEU A 53 8.90 11.18 0.20
C LEU A 53 8.78 9.69 0.49
N SER A 54 7.85 9.02 -0.19
CA SER A 54 7.62 7.59 -0.04
C SER A 54 7.91 6.89 -1.35
N ILE A 55 8.92 6.04 -1.41
CA ILE A 55 9.30 5.31 -2.62
C ILE A 55 8.78 3.88 -2.48
N THR A 56 8.13 3.39 -3.53
CA THR A 56 7.45 2.10 -3.60
C THR A 56 7.88 1.35 -4.86
N VAL A 57 7.50 0.08 -4.98
CA VAL A 57 7.81 -0.73 -6.18
C VAL A 57 7.24 -0.11 -7.45
N ASP A 58 6.05 0.49 -7.42
CA ASP A 58 5.39 1.08 -8.60
C ASP A 58 5.76 2.56 -8.87
N GLY A 59 6.53 3.21 -8.00
CA GLY A 59 6.91 4.61 -8.16
C GLY A 59 7.23 5.32 -6.85
N PHE A 60 6.68 6.53 -6.65
CA PHE A 60 6.85 7.27 -5.40
C PHE A 60 5.75 8.30 -5.17
N GLN A 61 5.58 8.70 -3.92
CA GLN A 61 4.74 9.81 -3.50
C GLN A 61 5.60 10.96 -2.99
N LEU A 62 5.34 12.16 -3.50
CA LEU A 62 5.98 13.39 -3.09
C LEU A 62 4.94 14.35 -2.49
N ASN A 63 5.03 14.56 -1.18
CA ASN A 63 3.97 15.13 -0.35
C ASN A 63 2.66 14.36 -0.57
N ASP A 64 1.67 14.99 -1.20
CA ASP A 64 0.34 14.44 -1.44
C ASP A 64 0.12 14.12 -2.94
N THR A 65 1.18 14.15 -3.76
CA THR A 65 1.13 13.80 -5.19
C THR A 65 1.78 12.43 -5.40
N LYS A 66 1.05 11.50 -6.02
CA LYS A 66 1.54 10.15 -6.37
C LYS A 66 2.07 10.14 -7.79
N TYR A 67 3.26 9.58 -7.99
CA TYR A 67 3.90 9.34 -9.28
C TYR A 67 4.04 7.82 -9.46
N LYS A 68 3.30 7.24 -10.39
CA LYS A 68 3.37 5.81 -10.75
C LYS A 68 4.03 5.66 -12.11
N LEU A 69 4.97 4.72 -12.23
CA LEU A 69 5.55 4.31 -13.51
C LEU A 69 5.32 2.82 -13.74
N GLY A 70 4.69 2.50 -14.87
CA GLY A 70 4.47 1.12 -15.29
C GLY A 70 4.60 0.92 -16.81
N VAL A 71 4.79 -0.33 -17.22
CA VAL A 71 4.79 -0.75 -18.62
C VAL A 71 3.36 -0.98 -19.06
N ILE A 72 2.92 -0.26 -20.10
CA ILE A 72 1.65 -0.49 -20.78
C ILE A 72 1.90 -1.26 -22.08
N LEU A 73 0.92 -2.08 -22.45
CA LEU A 73 0.98 -2.90 -23.65
C LEU A 73 0.00 -2.41 -24.71
N GLN A 74 0.42 -2.43 -25.97
CA GLN A 74 -0.44 -2.12 -27.12
C GLN A 74 -0.31 -3.18 -28.20
N ALA A 75 -1.42 -3.76 -28.63
CA ALA A 75 -1.44 -4.77 -29.69
C ALA A 75 -0.95 -4.16 -31.00
N ARG A 76 -0.05 -4.85 -31.69
CA ARG A 76 0.40 -4.45 -33.03
C ARG A 76 -0.71 -4.60 -34.06
N GLU A 77 -1.55 -5.61 -33.89
CA GLU A 77 -2.68 -5.92 -34.76
C GLU A 77 -3.95 -6.08 -33.94
N GLY A 78 -5.03 -5.44 -34.38
CA GLY A 78 -6.34 -5.52 -33.72
C GLY A 78 -6.46 -4.69 -32.44
N PRO A 79 -7.61 -4.80 -31.74
CA PRO A 79 -7.81 -4.17 -30.44
C PRO A 79 -7.03 -4.91 -29.35
N ASN A 80 -6.66 -4.18 -28.29
CA ASN A 80 -6.16 -4.79 -27.06
C ASN A 80 -7.24 -5.68 -26.43
N PRO A 81 -6.86 -6.85 -25.87
CA PRO A 81 -7.67 -7.58 -24.89
C PRO A 81 -8.09 -6.66 -23.74
N GLU A 82 -9.28 -6.88 -23.18
CA GLU A 82 -9.84 -5.97 -22.17
C GLU A 82 -9.03 -5.99 -20.87
N LYS A 83 -8.44 -7.13 -20.53
CA LYS A 83 -7.45 -7.24 -19.45
C LYS A 83 -6.29 -6.25 -19.64
N ILE A 84 -5.70 -6.17 -20.84
CA ILE A 84 -4.65 -5.20 -21.13
C ILE A 84 -5.16 -3.75 -21.04
N ASN A 85 -6.38 -3.48 -21.54
CA ASN A 85 -6.97 -2.15 -21.40
C ASN A 85 -7.16 -1.75 -19.93
N SER A 86 -7.66 -2.67 -19.10
CA SER A 86 -7.82 -2.49 -17.66
C SER A 86 -6.49 -2.20 -16.98
N ASP A 87 -5.47 -3.03 -17.24
CA ASP A 87 -4.14 -2.85 -16.65
C ASP A 87 -3.50 -1.52 -17.09
N ASN A 88 -3.64 -1.14 -18.37
CA ASN A 88 -3.17 0.13 -18.90
C ASN A 88 -3.87 1.34 -18.24
N ARG A 89 -5.20 1.25 -17.99
CA ARG A 89 -5.97 2.28 -17.27
C ARG A 89 -5.47 2.42 -15.83
N LYS A 90 -5.11 1.30 -15.17
CA LYS A 90 -4.54 1.27 -13.82
C LYS A 90 -3.08 1.72 -13.74
N GLY A 91 -2.43 2.06 -14.85
CA GLY A 91 -1.04 2.55 -14.86
C GLY A 91 -0.01 1.61 -15.50
N GLY A 92 -0.45 0.45 -15.99
CA GLY A 92 0.42 -0.59 -16.53
C GLY A 92 1.05 -1.48 -15.46
N SER A 93 1.84 -2.45 -15.91
CA SER A 93 2.61 -3.37 -15.07
C SER A 93 3.69 -2.61 -14.29
N PRO A 94 3.86 -2.87 -12.99
CA PRO A 94 4.91 -2.27 -12.17
C PRO A 94 6.30 -2.86 -12.42
N ARG A 95 6.42 -3.90 -13.25
CA ARG A 95 7.67 -4.59 -13.56
C ARG A 95 8.03 -4.43 -15.03
N ASP A 96 9.33 -4.55 -15.31
CA ASP A 96 9.79 -4.64 -16.68
C ASP A 96 9.27 -5.94 -17.31
N ILE A 97 8.84 -5.89 -18.56
CA ILE A 97 8.33 -7.05 -19.29
C ILE A 97 9.44 -7.57 -20.22
N ASP A 98 9.59 -8.89 -20.30
CA ASP A 98 10.54 -9.54 -21.19
C ASP A 98 10.03 -9.59 -22.64
N ARG A 99 10.86 -10.12 -23.55
CA ARG A 99 10.53 -10.14 -24.98
C ARG A 99 9.36 -11.07 -25.32
N PHE A 100 9.00 -12.00 -24.44
CA PHE A 100 7.92 -12.97 -24.63
C PHE A 100 6.61 -12.49 -23.98
N GLY A 101 6.68 -11.48 -23.11
CA GLY A 101 5.53 -10.88 -22.44
C GLY A 101 5.41 -11.24 -20.95
N PHE A 102 6.43 -11.87 -20.36
CA PHE A 102 6.47 -12.17 -18.93
C PHE A 102 7.04 -11.01 -18.14
N GLU A 103 6.52 -10.78 -16.93
CA GLU A 103 7.14 -9.84 -16.00
C GLU A 103 8.49 -10.36 -15.51
N LYS A 104 9.47 -9.45 -15.39
CA LYS A 104 10.79 -9.76 -14.85
C LYS A 104 10.77 -9.59 -13.34
N TYR A 105 10.95 -10.70 -12.64
CA TYR A 105 11.07 -10.74 -11.18
C TYR A 105 12.50 -10.50 -10.68
N SER A 106 13.46 -10.24 -11.57
CA SER A 106 14.84 -9.92 -11.18
C SER A 106 14.99 -8.45 -10.76
N LEU A 107 15.67 -8.20 -9.65
CA LEU A 107 16.09 -6.85 -9.29
C LEU A 107 17.03 -6.24 -10.35
N PRO A 108 16.93 -4.93 -10.62
CA PRO A 108 17.80 -4.26 -11.59
C PRO A 108 19.26 -4.23 -11.12
N GLU A 109 20.18 -4.07 -12.07
CA GLU A 109 21.59 -3.86 -11.74
C GLU A 109 21.75 -2.56 -10.92
N LEU A 110 22.50 -2.66 -9.81
CA LEU A 110 22.74 -1.52 -8.93
C LEU A 110 23.68 -0.52 -9.60
N THR A 111 23.30 0.74 -9.59
CA THR A 111 24.09 1.87 -10.09
C THR A 111 24.43 2.82 -8.94
N PRO A 112 25.44 3.71 -9.07
CA PRO A 112 25.83 4.64 -8.00
C PRO A 112 24.64 5.48 -7.50
N GLY A 113 24.49 5.56 -6.18
CA GLY A 113 23.34 6.19 -5.51
C GLY A 113 22.15 5.26 -5.25
N ASP A 114 22.17 4.03 -5.74
CA ASP A 114 21.08 3.07 -5.47
C ASP A 114 21.17 2.50 -4.05
N ILE A 115 20.01 2.32 -3.41
CA ILE A 115 19.87 1.64 -2.13
C ILE A 115 19.06 0.37 -2.34
N LEU A 116 19.66 -0.77 -2.03
CA LEU A 116 18.99 -2.07 -2.04
C LEU A 116 18.27 -2.33 -0.73
N ILE A 117 16.98 -2.65 -0.84
CA ILE A 117 16.14 -3.19 0.22
C ILE A 117 15.85 -4.63 -0.15
N GLN A 118 16.56 -5.53 0.52
CA GLN A 118 16.44 -6.95 0.27
C GLN A 118 15.33 -7.51 1.15
N ASP A 119 14.24 -7.89 0.50
CA ASP A 119 13.27 -8.87 0.99
C ASP A 119 13.04 -9.95 -0.08
N PHE A 120 13.83 -9.97 -1.15
CA PHE A 120 13.60 -10.80 -2.33
C PHE A 120 13.84 -12.29 -2.03
N ASP A 121 12.77 -13.09 -2.08
CA ASP A 121 12.84 -14.55 -2.12
C ASP A 121 12.43 -15.04 -3.53
N PRO A 122 13.39 -15.32 -4.42
CA PRO A 122 13.08 -15.77 -5.78
C PRO A 122 12.34 -17.10 -5.82
N GLU A 123 12.43 -17.94 -4.78
CA GLU A 123 11.78 -19.26 -4.76
C GLU A 123 10.25 -19.14 -4.68
N MET A 124 9.70 -18.02 -4.20
CA MET A 124 8.24 -17.79 -4.16
C MET A 124 7.61 -17.40 -5.51
N TYR A 125 8.41 -16.97 -6.49
CA TYR A 125 7.93 -16.48 -7.80
C TYR A 125 8.41 -17.34 -8.96
N MET A 126 8.92 -18.54 -8.66
CA MET A 126 9.16 -19.55 -9.68
C MET A 126 7.79 -20.02 -10.16
N ASP A 127 7.43 -19.56 -11.35
CA ASP A 127 6.26 -20.07 -12.05
C ASP A 127 6.53 -21.53 -12.41
N ASP A 128 5.95 -22.44 -11.64
CA ASP A 128 6.00 -23.88 -11.89
C ASP A 128 5.11 -24.27 -13.09
N ASP A 129 4.39 -23.31 -13.69
CA ASP A 129 3.62 -23.56 -14.90
C ASP A 129 4.51 -23.84 -16.09
N ASP A 130 4.10 -24.86 -16.84
CA ASP A 130 4.58 -25.14 -18.18
C ASP A 130 3.44 -24.95 -19.20
N LEU A 131 3.77 -25.06 -20.48
CA LEU A 131 2.78 -24.86 -21.53
C LEU A 131 1.60 -25.86 -21.41
N GLU A 132 1.85 -27.08 -20.94
CA GLU A 132 0.81 -28.11 -20.80
C GLU A 132 -0.14 -27.76 -19.65
N SER A 133 0.37 -27.26 -18.52
CA SER A 133 -0.46 -26.78 -17.40
C SER A 133 -1.34 -25.59 -17.82
N VAL A 134 -0.77 -24.62 -18.53
CA VAL A 134 -1.54 -23.45 -19.01
C VAL A 134 -2.58 -23.83 -20.05
N GLU A 135 -2.26 -24.73 -21.00
CA GLU A 135 -3.24 -25.25 -21.97
C GLU A 135 -4.40 -25.99 -21.28
N ALA A 136 -4.10 -26.75 -20.23
CA ALA A 136 -5.12 -27.46 -19.45
C ALA A 136 -6.05 -26.49 -18.69
N ARG A 137 -5.51 -25.39 -18.13
CA ARG A 137 -6.31 -24.33 -17.50
C ARG A 137 -7.30 -23.69 -18.47
N VAL A 138 -6.81 -23.22 -19.63
CA VAL A 138 -7.64 -22.62 -20.68
C VAL A 138 -8.80 -23.56 -21.06
N LEU A 139 -8.50 -24.85 -21.26
CA LEU A 139 -9.52 -25.83 -21.62
C LEU A 139 -10.53 -26.06 -20.49
N LYS A 140 -10.08 -26.10 -19.23
CA LYS A 140 -10.94 -26.22 -18.05
C LYS A 140 -11.90 -25.03 -17.96
N THR A 141 -11.37 -23.81 -18.01
CA THR A 141 -12.15 -22.57 -17.94
C THR A 141 -13.14 -22.45 -19.09
N TRP A 142 -12.73 -22.80 -20.31
CA TRP A 142 -13.60 -22.82 -21.49
C TRP A 142 -14.76 -23.81 -21.36
N ASN A 143 -14.51 -25.02 -20.82
CA ASN A 143 -15.56 -26.01 -20.55
C ASN A 143 -16.55 -25.50 -19.50
N MET A 144 -16.06 -24.94 -18.39
CA MET A 144 -16.90 -24.36 -17.33
C MET A 144 -17.77 -23.22 -17.87
N LEU A 145 -17.19 -22.34 -18.70
CA LEU A 145 -17.94 -21.27 -19.35
C LEU A 145 -19.03 -21.82 -20.27
N THR A 146 -18.73 -22.85 -21.07
CA THR A 146 -19.70 -23.50 -21.97
C THR A 146 -20.85 -24.13 -21.20
N ASP A 147 -20.57 -24.77 -20.06
CA ASP A 147 -21.59 -25.37 -19.20
C ASP A 147 -22.45 -24.30 -18.51
N LEU A 148 -21.87 -23.18 -18.07
CA LEU A 148 -22.63 -22.03 -17.55
C LEU A 148 -23.51 -21.37 -18.61
N GLU A 149 -23.02 -21.22 -19.84
CA GLU A 149 -23.83 -20.69 -20.94
C GLU A 149 -25.01 -21.62 -21.28
N ARG A 150 -24.81 -22.95 -21.16
CA ARG A 150 -25.91 -23.94 -21.25
C ARG A 150 -26.88 -23.80 -20.08
N HIS A 151 -26.38 -23.69 -18.86
CA HIS A 151 -27.21 -23.56 -17.66
C HIS A 151 -28.05 -22.27 -17.69
N LYS A 152 -27.46 -21.16 -18.15
CA LYS A 152 -28.18 -19.92 -18.41
C LYS A 152 -29.35 -20.16 -19.37
N MET A 153 -29.12 -20.84 -20.49
CA MET A 153 -30.17 -21.17 -21.45
C MET A 153 -31.26 -22.06 -20.84
N GLU A 154 -30.91 -23.02 -19.99
CA GLU A 154 -31.87 -23.86 -19.27
C GLU A 154 -32.77 -23.02 -18.34
N ILE A 155 -32.20 -22.09 -17.56
CA ILE A 155 -32.96 -21.19 -16.69
C ILE A 155 -33.86 -20.24 -17.51
N GLU A 156 -33.35 -19.69 -18.62
CA GLU A 156 -34.12 -18.80 -19.49
C GLU A 156 -35.32 -19.52 -20.13
N GLN A 157 -35.16 -20.80 -20.49
CA GLN A 157 -36.18 -21.59 -21.19
C GLN A 157 -37.11 -22.39 -20.28
N ALA A 158 -36.74 -22.61 -19.01
CA ALA A 158 -37.53 -23.37 -18.07
C ALA A 158 -38.90 -22.74 -17.81
N SER A 159 -39.93 -23.58 -17.68
CA SER A 159 -41.18 -23.19 -17.03
C SER A 159 -40.97 -23.02 -15.51
N GLU A 160 -41.94 -22.40 -14.82
CA GLU A 160 -41.80 -22.15 -13.37
C GLU A 160 -41.69 -23.44 -12.54
N GLU A 161 -42.35 -24.53 -12.95
CA GLU A 161 -42.26 -25.83 -12.28
C GLU A 161 -40.92 -26.54 -12.55
N GLU A 162 -40.32 -26.30 -13.71
CA GLU A 162 -39.00 -26.84 -14.05
C GLU A 162 -37.88 -26.08 -13.33
N LEU A 163 -38.06 -24.77 -13.11
CA LEU A 163 -37.08 -23.92 -12.43
C LEU A 163 -36.74 -24.46 -11.02
N GLU A 164 -37.73 -24.91 -10.24
CA GLU A 164 -37.54 -25.51 -8.91
C GLU A 164 -36.70 -26.80 -8.96
N ASN A 165 -36.66 -27.49 -10.09
CA ASN A 165 -35.95 -28.75 -10.29
C ASN A 165 -34.56 -28.58 -10.92
N ILE A 166 -34.24 -27.39 -11.45
CA ILE A 166 -32.91 -27.09 -11.97
C ILE A 166 -31.98 -26.85 -10.77
N PRO A 167 -30.94 -27.68 -10.55
CA PRO A 167 -30.00 -27.49 -9.47
C PRO A 167 -29.23 -26.17 -9.65
N GLU A 168 -28.84 -25.52 -8.55
CA GLU A 168 -27.93 -24.39 -8.66
C GLU A 168 -26.55 -24.88 -9.14
N TYR A 169 -26.07 -24.31 -10.24
CA TYR A 169 -24.69 -24.51 -10.65
C TYR A 169 -23.76 -23.83 -9.63
N GLN A 170 -22.79 -24.57 -9.13
CA GLN A 170 -21.75 -24.04 -8.25
C GLN A 170 -20.42 -24.18 -8.98
N ILE A 171 -19.70 -23.06 -9.11
CA ILE A 171 -18.31 -23.09 -9.52
C ILE A 171 -17.53 -23.76 -8.38
N GLU A 172 -16.94 -24.92 -8.65
CA GLU A 172 -15.91 -25.49 -7.79
C GLU A 172 -14.64 -24.64 -7.94
N VAL A 173 -14.54 -23.57 -7.13
CA VAL A 173 -13.31 -22.79 -7.00
C VAL A 173 -12.33 -23.61 -6.17
N ASP A 174 -11.16 -23.92 -6.73
CA ASP A 174 -10.10 -24.55 -5.94
C ASP A 174 -9.68 -23.59 -4.82
N PRO A 175 -9.73 -23.98 -3.53
CA PRO A 175 -9.37 -23.11 -2.43
C PRO A 175 -7.94 -22.53 -2.52
N GLU A 176 -7.02 -23.13 -3.29
CA GLU A 176 -5.70 -22.53 -3.55
C GLU A 176 -5.74 -21.36 -4.55
N GLU A 177 -6.62 -21.40 -5.57
CA GLU A 177 -6.85 -20.29 -6.51
C GLU A 177 -7.68 -19.15 -5.88
N GLY A 178 -8.58 -19.47 -4.94
CA GLY A 178 -9.41 -18.49 -4.25
C GLY A 178 -8.64 -17.48 -3.39
N VAL A 179 -7.41 -17.81 -2.97
CA VAL A 179 -6.55 -16.91 -2.17
C VAL A 179 -6.00 -15.76 -3.01
N LEU A 180 -5.72 -15.97 -4.30
CA LEU A 180 -5.29 -14.90 -5.21
C LEU A 180 -6.45 -13.93 -5.53
N VAL A 181 -7.69 -14.44 -5.59
CA VAL A 181 -8.89 -13.66 -5.90
C VAL A 181 -9.24 -12.64 -4.79
N GLU A 182 -8.96 -12.94 -3.52
CA GLU A 182 -9.18 -11.97 -2.42
C GLU A 182 -8.23 -10.77 -2.45
N ILE A 183 -7.06 -10.89 -3.09
CA ILE A 183 -6.04 -9.83 -3.14
C ILE A 183 -6.32 -8.79 -4.24
N TYR A 184 -7.16 -9.12 -5.23
CA TYR A 184 -7.47 -8.25 -6.38
C TYR A 184 -8.89 -7.66 -6.38
N GLN A 185 -9.67 -7.85 -5.30
CA GLN A 185 -10.92 -7.11 -5.09
C GLN A 185 -10.63 -5.64 -4.70
N GLU A 186 -10.02 -4.88 -5.62
CA GLU A 186 -10.17 -3.43 -5.61
C GLU A 186 -11.51 -3.11 -6.27
N GLU A 187 -12.36 -2.43 -5.49
CA GLU A 187 -13.67 -1.87 -5.82
C GLU A 187 -13.83 -1.57 -7.33
N ASP A 188 -14.57 -2.43 -8.04
CA ASP A 188 -14.97 -2.21 -9.43
C ASP A 188 -16.02 -1.07 -9.42
N ASP A 189 -15.64 0.14 -9.86
CA ASP A 189 -16.56 1.27 -10.07
C ASP A 189 -17.76 0.92 -10.98
N ASP A 190 -17.61 -0.10 -11.84
CA ASP A 190 -18.66 -0.62 -12.72
C ASP A 190 -19.81 -1.35 -11.98
N LEU A 191 -19.63 -1.72 -10.70
CA LEU A 191 -20.71 -2.27 -9.85
C LEU A 191 -21.70 -1.19 -9.39
N MET A 192 -21.24 0.07 -9.22
CA MET A 192 -22.10 1.16 -8.75
C MET A 192 -23.05 1.70 -9.82
N GLU A 193 -22.67 1.68 -11.11
CA GLU A 193 -23.58 2.10 -12.20
C GLU A 193 -24.79 1.17 -12.34
N ILE A 194 -24.64 -0.12 -11.99
CA ILE A 194 -25.72 -1.12 -12.07
C ILE A 194 -26.69 -1.00 -10.89
N GLU A 195 -26.20 -0.76 -9.67
CA GLU A 195 -27.05 -0.50 -8.50
C GLU A 195 -27.99 0.70 -8.73
N GLN A 196 -27.50 1.72 -9.44
CA GLN A 196 -28.25 2.94 -9.75
C GLN A 196 -29.26 2.76 -10.90
N GLU A 197 -29.03 1.82 -11.82
CA GLU A 197 -30.03 1.40 -12.82
C GLU A 197 -31.13 0.51 -12.21
N LEU A 198 -30.79 -0.33 -11.21
CA LEU A 198 -31.73 -1.21 -10.51
C LEU A 198 -32.72 -0.46 -9.61
N GLU A 199 -32.29 0.62 -8.94
CA GLU A 199 -33.18 1.48 -8.14
C GLU A 199 -34.30 2.12 -8.98
N ASN A 200 -34.06 2.34 -10.28
CA ASN A 200 -35.04 2.93 -11.19
C ASN A 200 -36.07 1.93 -11.78
N ILE A 201 -35.84 0.62 -11.67
CA ILE A 201 -36.73 -0.42 -12.24
C ILE A 201 -37.80 -0.86 -11.23
N LEU A 202 -37.52 -0.76 -9.93
CA LEU A 202 -38.40 -1.21 -8.83
C LEU A 202 -39.66 -0.31 -8.59
N GLU A 203 -39.81 0.82 -9.28
CA GLU A 203 -40.94 1.76 -9.06
C GLU A 203 -42.15 1.58 -10.02
N ARG A 204 -42.18 0.55 -10.86
CA ARG A 204 -43.33 0.32 -11.76
C ARG A 204 -44.41 -0.55 -11.11
N PRO A 205 -45.63 -0.04 -10.84
CA PRO A 205 -46.69 -0.86 -10.29
C PRO A 205 -47.25 -1.76 -11.39
N VAL A 206 -46.93 -3.05 -11.35
CA VAL A 206 -47.61 -4.07 -12.16
C VAL A 206 -48.57 -4.82 -11.25
N ASN A 207 -49.82 -4.91 -11.69
CA ASN A 207 -50.88 -5.66 -11.00
C ASN A 207 -50.66 -7.16 -11.29
N ILE A 208 -49.74 -7.79 -10.55
CA ILE A 208 -49.41 -9.22 -10.61
C ILE A 208 -49.73 -9.84 -9.25
N GLU A 209 -50.32 -11.04 -9.24
CA GLU A 209 -50.59 -11.81 -8.02
C GLU A 209 -49.26 -12.08 -7.25
N PRO A 210 -49.23 -12.00 -5.90
CA PRO A 210 -47.99 -12.05 -5.11
C PRO A 210 -47.08 -13.27 -5.36
N ASP A 211 -47.68 -14.44 -5.61
CA ASP A 211 -46.98 -15.72 -5.86
C ASP A 211 -46.28 -15.76 -7.23
N GLN A 212 -46.74 -14.98 -8.21
CA GLN A 212 -46.05 -14.83 -9.50
C GLN A 212 -44.89 -13.81 -9.44
N LEU A 213 -44.99 -12.83 -8.53
CA LEU A 213 -43.93 -11.83 -8.31
C LEU A 213 -42.72 -12.43 -7.58
N ASP A 214 -42.94 -13.28 -6.57
CA ASP A 214 -41.87 -13.94 -5.82
C ASP A 214 -41.09 -14.95 -6.69
N ARG A 215 -41.77 -15.64 -7.62
CA ARG A 215 -41.14 -16.59 -8.56
C ARG A 215 -40.35 -15.90 -9.67
N ALA A 216 -40.88 -14.80 -10.22
CA ALA A 216 -40.15 -13.97 -11.18
C ALA A 216 -38.85 -13.43 -10.55
N ARG A 217 -38.91 -12.97 -9.30
CA ARG A 217 -37.73 -12.52 -8.53
C ARG A 217 -36.70 -13.64 -8.34
N SER A 218 -37.14 -14.86 -8.01
CA SER A 218 -36.24 -16.02 -7.87
C SER A 218 -35.51 -16.38 -9.18
N ARG A 219 -36.19 -16.31 -10.34
CA ARG A 219 -35.55 -16.50 -11.65
C ARG A 219 -34.53 -15.40 -11.94
N GLU A 220 -34.87 -14.14 -11.68
CA GLU A 220 -33.98 -13.00 -11.87
C GLU A 220 -32.70 -13.11 -11.02
N GLU A 221 -32.83 -13.43 -9.73
CA GLU A 221 -31.70 -13.63 -8.81
C GLU A 221 -30.75 -14.75 -9.30
N ARG A 222 -31.32 -15.86 -9.81
CA ARG A 222 -30.52 -16.97 -10.36
C ARG A 222 -29.82 -16.60 -11.66
N LEU A 223 -30.49 -15.89 -12.56
CA LEU A 223 -29.88 -15.40 -13.80
C LEU A 223 -28.77 -14.39 -13.51
N GLU A 224 -28.96 -13.52 -12.53
CA GLU A 224 -27.96 -12.54 -12.10
C GLU A 224 -26.69 -13.24 -11.60
N LYS A 225 -26.83 -14.25 -10.73
CA LYS A 225 -25.70 -15.07 -10.26
C LYS A 225 -24.96 -15.71 -11.43
N VAL A 226 -25.68 -16.37 -12.34
CA VAL A 226 -25.08 -17.02 -13.52
C VAL A 226 -24.43 -15.99 -14.46
N HIS A 227 -25.00 -14.79 -14.63
CA HIS A 227 -24.38 -13.73 -15.42
C HIS A 227 -23.09 -13.21 -14.80
N LYS A 228 -23.04 -13.09 -13.46
CA LYS A 228 -21.83 -12.73 -12.72
C LYS A 228 -20.73 -13.78 -12.91
N ASP A 229 -21.09 -15.06 -12.79
CA ASP A 229 -20.20 -16.20 -12.98
C ASP A 229 -19.66 -16.29 -14.42
N ILE A 230 -20.53 -16.10 -15.43
CA ILE A 230 -20.11 -16.04 -16.84
C ILE A 230 -19.16 -14.86 -17.08
N ARG A 231 -19.44 -13.69 -16.51
CA ARG A 231 -18.59 -12.51 -16.64
C ARG A 231 -17.22 -12.76 -16.02
N TYR A 232 -17.18 -13.39 -14.85
CA TYR A 232 -15.96 -13.78 -14.17
C TYR A 232 -15.14 -14.75 -15.03
N LEU A 233 -15.73 -15.88 -15.47
CA LEU A 233 -15.00 -16.86 -16.29
C LEU A 233 -14.56 -16.30 -17.65
N LYS A 234 -15.28 -15.34 -18.24
CA LYS A 234 -14.81 -14.64 -19.46
C LYS A 234 -13.55 -13.81 -19.20
N ARG A 235 -13.44 -13.16 -18.03
CA ARG A 235 -12.24 -12.42 -17.63
C ARG A 235 -11.08 -13.37 -17.34
N GLU A 236 -11.33 -14.47 -16.64
CA GLU A 236 -10.31 -15.50 -16.35
C GLU A 236 -9.81 -16.16 -17.64
N LEU A 237 -10.71 -16.53 -18.56
CA LEU A 237 -10.33 -17.11 -19.84
C LEU A 237 -9.43 -16.17 -20.65
N GLU A 238 -9.74 -14.87 -20.68
CA GLU A 238 -8.89 -13.88 -21.35
C GLU A 238 -7.50 -13.77 -20.70
N TYR A 239 -7.41 -13.88 -19.38
CA TYR A 239 -6.14 -13.90 -18.66
C TYR A 239 -5.31 -15.15 -19.01
N GLU A 240 -5.92 -16.32 -18.97
CA GLU A 240 -5.27 -17.59 -19.29
C GLU A 240 -4.87 -17.66 -20.78
N GLU A 241 -5.67 -17.11 -21.69
CA GLU A 241 -5.34 -17.01 -23.12
C GLU A 241 -4.14 -16.09 -23.37
N LEU A 242 -4.05 -14.98 -22.64
CA LEU A 242 -2.88 -14.10 -22.67
C LEU A 242 -1.64 -14.83 -22.17
N ASP A 243 -1.76 -15.58 -21.10
CA ASP A 243 -0.65 -16.33 -20.53
C ASP A 243 -0.19 -17.46 -21.46
N LEU A 244 -1.15 -18.21 -22.02
CA LEU A 244 -0.91 -19.22 -23.05
C LEU A 244 -0.14 -18.62 -24.24
N GLN A 245 -0.51 -17.42 -24.69
CA GLN A 245 0.20 -16.73 -25.76
C GLN A 245 1.66 -16.42 -25.39
N ARG A 246 1.95 -16.03 -24.14
CA ARG A 246 3.33 -15.80 -23.66
C ARG A 246 4.15 -17.09 -23.68
N TYR A 247 3.58 -18.20 -23.21
CA TYR A 247 4.23 -19.51 -23.23
C TYR A 247 4.47 -20.02 -24.66
N GLN A 248 3.52 -19.82 -25.58
CA GLN A 248 3.71 -20.11 -27.00
C GLN A 248 4.83 -19.27 -27.61
N CYS A 249 4.86 -17.95 -27.32
CA CYS A 249 5.95 -17.07 -27.76
C CYS A 249 7.32 -17.56 -27.24
N LYS A 250 7.40 -17.98 -25.97
CA LYS A 250 8.62 -18.53 -25.36
C LYS A 250 9.05 -19.85 -26.03
N ARG A 251 8.12 -20.79 -26.23
CA ARG A 251 8.37 -22.08 -26.92
C ARG A 251 8.89 -21.87 -28.34
N ASP A 252 8.21 -21.02 -29.11
CA ASP A 252 8.50 -20.79 -30.52
C ASP A 252 9.60 -19.74 -30.74
N ASN A 253 10.11 -19.17 -29.64
CA ASN A 253 11.15 -18.16 -29.61
C ASN A 253 10.78 -16.88 -30.39
N LEU A 254 9.49 -16.54 -30.39
CA LEU A 254 8.89 -15.37 -31.05
C LEU A 254 8.71 -14.21 -30.06
N PRO A 255 8.82 -12.95 -30.50
CA PRO A 255 8.52 -11.82 -29.63
C PRO A 255 7.02 -11.73 -29.36
N SER A 256 6.67 -11.20 -28.18
CA SER A 256 5.30 -10.82 -27.83
C SER A 256 4.66 -9.99 -28.93
N PRO A 257 3.36 -10.17 -29.25
CA PRO A 257 2.65 -9.40 -30.27
C PRO A 257 2.30 -7.97 -29.83
N PHE A 258 2.67 -7.59 -28.61
CA PHE A 258 2.43 -6.26 -28.05
C PHE A 258 3.69 -5.39 -28.12
N ASP A 259 3.48 -4.11 -28.40
CA ASP A 259 4.47 -3.05 -28.20
C ASP A 259 4.39 -2.52 -26.77
N MET A 260 5.55 -2.21 -26.19
CA MET A 260 5.70 -1.75 -24.82
C MET A 260 5.93 -0.23 -24.78
N PHE A 261 5.29 0.44 -23.82
CA PHE A 261 5.52 1.85 -23.53
C PHE A 261 5.63 2.05 -22.01
N ILE A 262 6.41 3.04 -21.58
CA ILE A 262 6.39 3.48 -20.18
C ILE A 262 5.28 4.51 -20.03
N GLN A 263 4.40 4.31 -19.05
CA GLN A 263 3.40 5.29 -18.66
C GLN A 263 3.78 5.91 -17.31
N LEU A 264 3.90 7.23 -17.29
CA LEU A 264 3.95 8.03 -16.06
C LEU A 264 2.53 8.51 -15.73
N THR A 265 2.00 8.05 -14.61
CA THR A 265 0.71 8.49 -14.06
C THR A 265 0.96 9.36 -12.83
N THR A 266 0.60 10.65 -12.91
CA THR A 266 0.69 11.59 -11.80
C THR A 266 -0.70 11.89 -11.25
N THR A 267 -0.96 11.51 -10.00
CA THR A 267 -2.23 11.77 -9.32
C THR A 267 -2.05 12.88 -8.29
N SER A 268 -2.75 13.98 -8.50
CA SER A 268 -2.75 15.13 -7.58
C SER A 268 -3.55 14.83 -6.31
N PRO A 269 -3.40 15.64 -5.24
CA PRO A 269 -4.14 15.45 -3.99
C PRO A 269 -5.67 15.52 -4.16
N GLY A 270 -6.14 16.25 -5.18
CA GLY A 270 -7.57 16.36 -5.50
C GLY A 270 -8.09 15.26 -6.44
N GLY A 271 -7.30 14.21 -6.67
CA GLY A 271 -7.69 13.10 -7.54
C GLY A 271 -7.48 13.34 -9.04
N THR A 272 -7.09 14.54 -9.48
CA THR A 272 -6.79 14.78 -10.90
C THR A 272 -5.58 13.96 -11.35
N VAL A 273 -5.77 13.18 -12.43
CA VAL A 273 -4.75 12.31 -13.01
C VAL A 273 -4.17 12.94 -14.28
N TYR A 274 -2.85 12.93 -14.41
CA TYR A 274 -2.10 13.32 -15.61
C TYR A 274 -1.30 12.13 -16.11
N ILE A 275 -1.38 11.85 -17.41
CA ILE A 275 -0.73 10.70 -18.04
C ILE A 275 0.23 11.19 -19.11
N GLU A 276 1.48 10.72 -19.03
CA GLU A 276 2.49 10.87 -20.07
C GLU A 276 2.99 9.48 -20.47
N ARG A 277 3.21 9.27 -21.78
CA ARG A 277 3.65 7.98 -22.33
C ARG A 277 4.93 8.16 -23.13
N PHE A 278 5.85 7.23 -22.96
CA PHE A 278 7.18 7.24 -23.56
C PHE A 278 7.46 5.89 -24.20
N ASN A 279 8.32 5.87 -25.22
CA ASN A 279 8.84 4.62 -25.74
C ASN A 279 9.58 3.85 -24.64
N TYR A 280 9.48 2.52 -24.68
CA TYR A 280 10.19 1.64 -23.76
C TYR A 280 11.66 1.46 -24.17
N ASP A 281 12.40 2.56 -24.14
CA ASP A 281 13.83 2.62 -24.50
C ASP A 281 14.75 2.39 -23.28
N ASN A 282 14.19 2.42 -22.07
CA ASN A 282 14.88 2.26 -20.80
C ASN A 282 14.03 1.35 -19.89
N THR A 283 14.65 0.75 -18.89
CA THR A 283 13.95 0.01 -17.83
C THR A 283 13.08 0.93 -16.96
N LEU A 284 12.09 0.37 -16.28
CA LEU A 284 11.30 1.10 -15.28
C LEU A 284 12.18 1.64 -14.14
N HIS A 285 13.22 0.90 -13.74
CA HIS A 285 14.18 1.37 -12.73
C HIS A 285 14.88 2.65 -13.18
N GLU A 286 15.42 2.67 -14.41
CA GLU A 286 16.08 3.85 -14.98
C GLU A 286 15.13 5.04 -15.07
N ALA A 287 13.87 4.82 -15.49
CA ALA A 287 12.87 5.87 -15.57
C ALA A 287 12.50 6.45 -14.19
N ARG A 288 12.31 5.59 -13.18
CA ARG A 288 12.04 5.99 -11.78
C ARG A 288 13.22 6.78 -11.21
N LYS A 289 14.44 6.25 -11.36
CA LYS A 289 15.68 6.90 -10.93
C LYS A 289 15.86 8.25 -11.61
N TYR A 290 15.62 8.33 -12.92
CA TYR A 290 15.68 9.59 -13.66
C TYR A 290 14.74 10.63 -13.06
N LEU A 291 13.49 10.27 -12.77
CA LEU A 291 12.51 11.20 -12.23
C LEU A 291 12.88 11.69 -10.81
N ILE A 292 13.31 10.77 -9.93
CA ILE A 292 13.79 11.12 -8.59
C ILE A 292 15.04 12.02 -8.69
N CYS A 293 15.97 11.71 -9.59
CA CYS A 293 17.15 12.53 -9.85
C CYS A 293 16.81 13.91 -10.39
N LYS A 294 15.80 14.01 -11.26
CA LYS A 294 15.28 15.29 -11.76
C LYS A 294 14.75 16.16 -10.62
N PHE A 295 14.15 15.57 -9.59
CA PHE A 295 13.61 16.32 -8.44
C PHE A 295 14.68 16.68 -7.40
N LEU A 296 15.50 15.72 -6.98
CA LEU A 296 16.41 15.87 -5.84
C LEU A 296 17.85 16.26 -6.25
N GLY A 297 18.29 15.87 -7.44
CA GLY A 297 19.66 16.08 -7.91
C GLY A 297 19.97 17.54 -8.24
N ASN A 298 21.27 17.83 -8.31
CA ASN A 298 21.83 19.13 -8.70
C ASN A 298 21.34 20.32 -7.85
N ARG A 299 21.12 20.10 -6.56
CA ARG A 299 20.76 21.14 -5.60
C ARG A 299 21.98 21.51 -4.73
N PRO A 300 22.34 22.81 -4.60
CA PRO A 300 23.46 23.22 -3.76
C PRO A 300 23.13 23.17 -2.26
N MET A 301 21.85 23.15 -1.90
CA MET A 301 21.40 23.05 -0.51
C MET A 301 20.84 21.65 -0.26
N VAL A 302 21.19 21.09 0.89
CA VAL A 302 20.66 19.80 1.38
C VAL A 302 19.14 19.86 1.41
N THR A 303 18.50 18.84 0.83
CA THR A 303 17.05 18.72 0.82
C THR A 303 16.58 18.26 2.20
N LYS A 304 15.64 19.00 2.78
CA LYS A 304 15.02 18.65 4.07
C LYS A 304 13.80 17.78 3.82
N ILE A 305 13.76 16.61 4.44
CA ILE A 305 12.65 15.66 4.32
C ILE A 305 12.15 15.37 5.73
N ARG A 306 10.88 15.68 6.01
CA ARG A 306 10.30 15.31 7.30
C ARG A 306 10.14 13.79 7.39
N SER A 307 9.54 13.14 6.41
CA SER A 307 9.33 11.69 6.41
C SER A 307 9.85 11.07 5.13
N LEU A 308 10.87 10.20 5.23
CA LEU A 308 11.42 9.42 4.14
C LEU A 308 11.02 7.96 4.35
N SER A 309 10.41 7.33 3.34
CA SER A 309 10.01 5.94 3.44
C SER A 309 10.32 5.13 2.20
N PHE A 310 10.68 3.87 2.41
CA PHE A 310 10.92 2.91 1.33
C PHE A 310 10.10 1.65 1.57
N TRP A 311 9.14 1.35 0.70
CA TRP A 311 8.23 0.22 0.88
C TRP A 311 8.36 -0.76 -0.28
N ALA A 312 8.79 -1.98 0.05
CA ALA A 312 8.82 -3.08 -0.89
C ALA A 312 7.50 -3.86 -0.82
N TRP A 313 7.12 -4.53 -1.90
CA TRP A 313 6.15 -5.61 -1.79
C TRP A 313 6.79 -6.80 -1.09
N LEU A 314 5.97 -7.58 -0.39
CA LEU A 314 6.42 -8.78 0.32
C LEU A 314 7.20 -9.64 -0.68
N ASP A 315 8.37 -10.09 -0.26
CA ASP A 315 9.16 -11.10 -0.95
C ASP A 315 9.76 -10.67 -2.32
N GLU A 316 9.63 -9.40 -2.72
CA GLU A 316 10.15 -8.85 -3.98
C GLU A 316 11.41 -7.97 -3.84
N GLY A 317 11.59 -7.35 -2.68
CA GLY A 317 12.61 -6.32 -2.47
C GLY A 317 12.33 -5.01 -3.22
N LEU A 318 13.27 -4.07 -3.13
CA LEU A 318 13.19 -2.75 -3.78
C LEU A 318 14.59 -2.19 -4.03
N VAL A 319 14.83 -1.64 -5.23
CA VAL A 319 16.00 -0.80 -5.50
C VAL A 319 15.56 0.66 -5.57
N VAL A 320 16.01 1.45 -4.60
CA VAL A 320 15.72 2.87 -4.50
C VAL A 320 16.80 3.67 -5.23
N GLY A 321 16.47 4.17 -6.43
CA GLY A 321 17.38 4.98 -7.24
C GLY A 321 17.46 6.44 -6.80
N LEU A 322 18.53 6.81 -6.09
CA LEU A 322 18.80 8.20 -5.68
C LEU A 322 19.94 8.82 -6.51
N PRO A 323 20.07 10.16 -6.51
CA PRO A 323 21.26 10.82 -7.04
C PRO A 323 22.53 10.35 -6.34
N ASP A 324 23.58 10.15 -7.12
CA ASP A 324 24.90 9.81 -6.58
C ASP A 324 25.40 10.89 -5.61
N GLY A 325 25.96 10.45 -4.48
CA GLY A 325 26.49 11.32 -3.43
C GLY A 325 25.45 12.20 -2.71
N ILE A 326 24.14 11.94 -2.84
CA ILE A 326 23.11 12.80 -2.24
C ILE A 326 23.24 12.88 -0.70
N LYS A 327 22.98 14.07 -0.17
CA LYS A 327 22.78 14.33 1.26
C LYS A 327 21.37 14.81 1.54
N LEU A 328 20.73 14.18 2.53
CA LEU A 328 19.35 14.43 2.94
C LEU A 328 19.28 14.72 4.44
N ASP A 329 18.54 15.76 4.82
CA ASP A 329 18.23 16.08 6.21
C ASP A 329 16.87 15.45 6.56
N VAL A 330 16.91 14.21 7.11
CA VAL A 330 15.74 13.35 7.35
C VAL A 330 15.34 13.33 8.84
N GLN A 331 14.07 13.57 9.16
CA GLN A 331 13.58 13.55 10.56
C GLN A 331 12.98 12.20 10.96
N GLU A 332 12.09 11.66 10.13
CA GLU A 332 11.41 10.39 10.30
C GLU A 332 11.84 9.44 9.17
N PHE A 333 12.14 8.19 9.50
CA PHE A 333 12.52 7.17 8.54
C PHE A 333 11.63 5.94 8.69
N LYS A 334 11.19 5.36 7.57
CA LYS A 334 10.32 4.18 7.54
C LYS A 334 10.79 3.23 6.46
N THR A 335 10.77 1.93 6.69
CA THR A 335 11.25 1.01 5.66
C THR A 335 10.63 -0.38 5.75
N SER A 336 10.55 -1.03 4.59
CA SER A 336 10.47 -2.48 4.49
C SER A 336 11.84 -3.16 4.57
N GLY A 337 11.82 -4.48 4.68
CA GLY A 337 12.99 -5.36 4.60
C GLY A 337 13.85 -5.36 5.86
N ASN A 338 15.05 -5.95 5.77
CA ASN A 338 15.98 -6.02 6.90
C ASN A 338 16.41 -4.62 7.38
N LEU A 339 15.89 -4.20 8.54
CA LEU A 339 16.06 -2.84 9.05
C LEU A 339 17.53 -2.48 9.26
N SER A 340 18.32 -3.35 9.89
CA SER A 340 19.73 -3.08 10.16
C SER A 340 20.55 -2.89 8.88
N GLU A 341 20.30 -3.71 7.85
CA GLU A 341 20.94 -3.55 6.55
C GLU A 341 20.53 -2.26 5.83
N VAL A 342 19.23 -1.93 5.84
CA VAL A 342 18.75 -0.69 5.22
C VAL A 342 19.35 0.52 5.92
N LEU A 343 19.39 0.54 7.26
CA LEU A 343 20.00 1.64 8.02
C LEU A 343 21.48 1.81 7.70
N GLN A 344 22.22 0.71 7.49
CA GLN A 344 23.62 0.76 7.04
C GLN A 344 23.76 1.42 5.66
N ARG A 345 22.84 1.14 4.72
CA ARG A 345 22.84 1.72 3.38
C ARG A 345 22.34 3.17 3.35
N VAL A 346 21.46 3.55 4.27
CA VAL A 346 20.91 4.91 4.39
C VAL A 346 21.85 5.85 5.13
N GLU A 347 22.67 5.37 6.05
CA GLU A 347 23.55 6.24 6.85
C GLU A 347 24.45 7.17 6.01
N PRO A 348 25.09 6.71 4.91
CA PRO A 348 25.91 7.56 4.05
C PRO A 348 25.16 8.71 3.37
N ILE A 349 23.84 8.60 3.17
CA ILE A 349 23.05 9.66 2.51
C ILE A 349 22.46 10.68 3.50
N LEU A 350 22.63 10.47 4.80
CA LEU A 350 22.17 11.42 5.81
C LEU A 350 23.16 12.59 5.95
N GLU A 351 22.63 13.80 6.01
CA GLU A 351 23.40 15.00 6.36
C GLU A 351 23.85 14.97 7.83
N HIS A 352 23.04 14.37 8.70
CA HIS A 352 23.29 14.25 10.13
C HIS A 352 23.16 12.78 10.57
N PRO A 353 24.15 11.91 10.27
CA PRO A 353 24.04 10.47 10.48
C PRO A 353 23.87 10.08 11.96
N ASN A 354 24.40 10.87 12.89
CA ASN A 354 24.31 10.61 14.33
C ASN A 354 23.07 11.25 15.00
N ARG A 355 22.23 11.97 14.24
CA ARG A 355 21.00 12.55 14.80
C ARG A 355 19.95 11.43 14.91
N PRO A 356 19.38 11.20 16.11
CA PRO A 356 18.32 10.20 16.24
C PRO A 356 17.08 10.57 15.45
N PHE A 357 16.43 9.58 14.86
CA PHE A 357 15.15 9.79 14.19
C PHE A 357 14.07 10.19 15.20
N THR A 358 13.20 11.11 14.81
CA THR A 358 12.02 11.45 15.61
C THR A 358 11.00 10.33 15.58
N ARG A 359 11.00 9.51 14.52
CA ARG A 359 10.23 8.29 14.37
C ARG A 359 10.97 7.34 13.44
N LEU A 360 11.11 6.08 13.85
CA LEU A 360 11.62 4.99 13.04
C LEU A 360 10.52 3.93 12.92
N GLU A 361 10.14 3.58 11.70
CA GLU A 361 9.08 2.60 11.43
C GLU A 361 9.59 1.42 10.60
N SER A 362 9.20 0.20 10.96
CA SER A 362 9.56 -1.02 10.24
C SER A 362 8.41 -2.02 10.21
N ASP A 363 8.26 -2.72 9.09
CA ASP A 363 7.30 -3.83 8.89
C ASP A 363 7.92 -5.24 9.08
N ARG A 364 9.25 -5.33 9.19
CA ARG A 364 10.02 -6.57 9.31
C ARG A 364 11.06 -6.49 10.43
N PHE A 365 10.65 -6.04 11.61
CA PHE A 365 11.54 -5.83 12.75
C PHE A 365 11.95 -7.16 13.40
N LYS A 366 13.25 -7.42 13.51
CA LYS A 366 13.80 -8.62 14.14
C LYS A 366 14.40 -8.33 15.52
N LEU A 367 14.64 -9.37 16.30
CA LEU A 367 15.16 -9.25 17.66
C LEU A 367 16.53 -8.55 17.69
N GLU A 368 17.41 -8.88 16.74
CA GLU A 368 18.73 -8.30 16.60
C GLU A 368 18.70 -6.79 16.30
N ASP A 369 17.64 -6.29 15.66
CA ASP A 369 17.50 -4.86 15.35
C ASP A 369 17.36 -4.00 16.61
N ALA A 370 16.85 -4.56 17.71
CA ALA A 370 16.72 -3.86 18.99
C ALA A 370 18.07 -3.39 19.55
N GLN A 371 19.19 -4.00 19.12
CA GLN A 371 20.53 -3.62 19.52
C GLN A 371 21.14 -2.53 18.62
N ASN A 372 20.52 -2.21 17.48
CA ASN A 372 21.01 -1.19 16.56
C ASN A 372 20.94 0.21 17.22
N PRO A 373 22.03 1.00 17.26
CA PRO A 373 22.03 2.32 17.91
C PRO A 373 20.96 3.26 17.37
N LYS A 374 20.72 3.26 16.05
CA LYS A 374 19.69 4.13 15.43
C LYS A 374 18.28 3.73 15.84
N VAL A 375 18.05 2.44 16.09
CA VAL A 375 16.79 1.94 16.64
C VAL A 375 16.64 2.39 18.08
N ARG A 376 17.63 2.13 18.94
CA ARG A 376 17.58 2.47 20.37
C ARG A 376 17.41 3.96 20.64
N ASP A 377 18.06 4.79 19.85
CA ASP A 377 18.03 6.24 20.02
C ASP A 377 16.78 6.89 19.41
N ALA A 378 16.03 6.18 18.55
CA ALA A 378 14.81 6.69 17.95
C ALA A 378 13.80 7.11 19.03
N ARG A 379 13.24 8.32 18.88
CA ARG A 379 12.29 8.85 19.88
C ARG A 379 10.98 8.07 19.92
N VAL A 380 10.54 7.61 18.75
CA VAL A 380 9.39 6.73 18.57
C VAL A 380 9.84 5.56 17.71
N LEU A 381 9.68 4.34 18.22
CA LEU A 381 9.79 3.13 17.43
C LEU A 381 8.38 2.68 17.07
N GLU A 382 8.11 2.52 15.77
CA GLU A 382 6.83 2.06 15.26
C GLU A 382 7.00 0.74 14.53
N LEU A 383 6.21 -0.25 14.93
CA LEU A 383 6.26 -1.59 14.36
C LEU A 383 4.90 -1.88 13.71
N ILE A 384 4.92 -2.13 12.40
CA ILE A 384 3.73 -2.52 11.63
C ILE A 384 3.88 -3.97 11.19
N ASN A 385 2.78 -4.64 10.87
CA ASN A 385 2.76 -6.05 10.43
C ASN A 385 3.48 -7.05 11.36
N THR A 386 3.77 -6.65 12.60
CA THR A 386 4.46 -7.51 13.57
C THR A 386 3.51 -8.60 14.05
N THR A 387 3.96 -9.86 13.97
CA THR A 387 3.19 -10.96 14.51
C THR A 387 3.24 -10.94 16.04
N ARG A 388 2.22 -11.52 16.66
CA ARG A 388 2.19 -11.67 18.12
C ARG A 388 3.39 -12.44 18.66
N VAL A 389 3.81 -13.51 17.96
CA VAL A 389 4.93 -14.37 18.38
C VAL A 389 6.22 -13.55 18.40
N GLU A 390 6.53 -12.85 17.31
CA GLU A 390 7.72 -11.97 17.24
C GLU A 390 7.70 -10.91 18.34
N PHE A 391 6.54 -10.26 18.55
CA PHE A 391 6.44 -9.21 19.56
C PHE A 391 6.74 -9.72 20.98
N MET A 392 6.24 -10.89 21.33
CA MET A 392 6.46 -11.48 22.64
C MET A 392 7.91 -11.93 22.88
N GLU A 393 8.70 -12.10 21.82
CA GLU A 393 10.14 -12.33 21.92
C GLU A 393 10.93 -11.03 22.10
N LEU A 394 10.47 -9.92 21.51
CA LEU A 394 11.24 -8.66 21.43
C LEU A 394 10.85 -7.57 22.45
N TYR A 395 9.67 -7.63 23.08
CA TYR A 395 9.17 -6.55 23.95
C TYR A 395 10.08 -6.25 25.16
N ARG A 396 10.93 -7.21 25.55
CA ARG A 396 11.97 -7.06 26.60
C ARG A 396 13.24 -6.39 26.11
N GLU A 397 13.56 -6.49 24.82
CA GLU A 397 14.77 -5.92 24.23
C GLU A 397 14.60 -4.46 23.81
N ILE A 398 13.38 -4.03 23.44
CA ILE A 398 13.13 -2.63 23.04
C ILE A 398 13.39 -1.67 24.20
N THR A 399 14.25 -0.67 24.01
CA THR A 399 14.56 0.34 25.06
C THR A 399 13.95 1.71 24.78
N ASN A 400 13.24 1.87 23.67
CA ASN A 400 12.61 3.12 23.26
C ASN A 400 11.56 3.59 24.26
N LYS A 401 11.54 4.91 24.52
CA LYS A 401 10.55 5.50 25.42
C LYS A 401 9.15 5.46 24.86
N LYS A 402 8.99 5.69 23.55
CA LYS A 402 7.70 5.56 22.89
C LYS A 402 7.74 4.43 21.87
N VAL A 403 6.83 3.48 22.01
CA VAL A 403 6.67 2.32 21.12
C VAL A 403 5.24 2.31 20.62
N VAL A 404 5.05 2.22 19.31
CA VAL A 404 3.74 2.13 18.65
C VAL A 404 3.70 0.82 17.87
N ILE A 405 2.66 0.01 18.04
CA ILE A 405 2.57 -1.31 17.41
C ILE A 405 1.19 -1.46 16.79
N HIS A 406 1.16 -1.93 15.54
CA HIS A 406 -0.07 -2.22 14.81
C HIS A 406 -0.14 -3.71 14.51
N PHE A 407 -0.99 -4.44 15.24
CA PHE A 407 -1.13 -5.89 15.07
C PHE A 407 -2.14 -6.25 14.00
N SER A 408 -1.78 -7.24 13.17
CA SER A 408 -2.71 -7.88 12.24
C SER A 408 -3.75 -8.78 12.94
N ARG A 409 -3.40 -9.39 14.09
CA ARG A 409 -4.27 -10.35 14.83
C ARG A 409 -4.48 -10.06 16.33
N GLY A 410 -3.91 -8.97 16.85
CA GLY A 410 -4.02 -8.54 18.26
C GLY A 410 -3.23 -9.39 19.26
N LEU A 411 -3.27 -8.98 20.54
CA LEU A 411 -2.66 -9.70 21.68
C LEU A 411 -3.73 -10.36 22.55
N PHE A 412 -3.36 -11.40 23.28
CA PHE A 412 -4.19 -11.97 24.33
C PHE A 412 -4.18 -11.11 25.59
N PRO A 413 -5.27 -11.10 26.39
CA PRO A 413 -5.35 -10.37 27.66
C PRO A 413 -4.16 -10.59 28.60
N GLU A 414 -3.64 -11.82 28.68
CA GLU A 414 -2.50 -12.18 29.54
C GLU A 414 -1.18 -11.59 29.06
N GLU A 415 -1.01 -11.42 27.75
CA GLU A 415 0.20 -10.82 27.17
C GLU A 415 0.27 -9.33 27.48
N TYR A 416 -0.88 -8.64 27.52
CA TYR A 416 -0.96 -7.28 28.03
C TYR A 416 -0.50 -7.17 29.48
N VAL A 417 -0.86 -8.14 30.33
CA VAL A 417 -0.36 -8.21 31.71
C VAL A 417 1.16 -8.34 31.74
N MET A 418 1.74 -9.22 30.91
CA MET A 418 3.20 -9.41 30.83
C MET A 418 3.95 -8.14 30.39
N ILE A 419 3.38 -7.36 29.46
CA ILE A 419 3.95 -6.08 29.04
C ILE A 419 3.90 -5.07 30.19
N VAL A 420 2.75 -4.96 30.85
CA VAL A 420 2.56 -4.06 32.00
C VAL A 420 3.51 -4.42 33.14
N GLU A 421 3.68 -5.71 33.47
CA GLU A 421 4.67 -6.16 34.45
C GLU A 421 6.08 -5.71 34.09
N ASN A 422 6.50 -5.91 32.84
CA ASN A 422 7.82 -5.47 32.37
C ASN A 422 7.99 -3.93 32.44
N LEU A 423 6.93 -3.17 32.19
CA LEU A 423 6.92 -1.72 32.37
C LEU A 423 7.02 -1.34 33.85
N VAL A 424 6.30 -2.01 34.74
CA VAL A 424 6.34 -1.73 36.18
C VAL A 424 7.72 -2.06 36.78
N ASP A 425 8.31 -3.19 36.38
CA ASP A 425 9.51 -3.74 37.02
C ASP A 425 10.83 -3.18 36.45
N ILE A 426 10.92 -3.00 35.13
CA ILE A 426 12.21 -2.80 34.43
C ILE A 426 12.27 -1.48 33.65
N LYS A 427 11.18 -1.07 33.01
CA LYS A 427 11.22 -0.01 31.96
C LYS A 427 10.45 1.27 32.30
N GLY A 428 9.73 1.29 33.40
CA GLY A 428 8.80 2.36 33.76
C GLY A 428 9.51 3.60 34.25
N THR A 429 9.85 4.49 33.32
CA THR A 429 10.35 5.84 33.64
C THR A 429 9.37 6.88 33.15
N LEU A 430 9.42 8.09 33.71
CA LEU A 430 8.54 9.17 33.29
C LEU A 430 8.61 9.39 31.77
N GLY A 431 7.45 9.30 31.12
CA GLY A 431 7.28 9.43 29.67
C GLY A 431 7.45 8.14 28.86
N THR A 432 7.67 6.98 29.49
CA THR A 432 7.58 5.69 28.80
C THR A 432 6.12 5.47 28.36
N CYS A 433 5.90 5.15 27.09
CA CYS A 433 4.59 5.04 26.46
C CYS A 433 4.56 3.92 25.41
N TYR A 434 3.63 2.98 25.56
CA TYR A 434 3.37 1.91 24.60
C TYR A 434 1.95 2.08 24.07
N GLU A 435 1.80 2.18 22.76
CA GLU A 435 0.52 2.25 22.05
C GLU A 435 0.39 0.99 21.19
N ILE A 436 -0.63 0.18 21.45
CA ILE A 436 -0.84 -1.11 20.79
C ILE A 436 -2.24 -1.10 20.16
N THR A 437 -2.29 -1.04 18.83
CA THR A 437 -3.54 -1.12 18.07
C THR A 437 -3.85 -2.58 17.70
N GLN A 438 -5.11 -2.97 17.93
CA GLN A 438 -5.60 -4.32 17.69
C GLN A 438 -7.06 -4.34 17.21
N TRP A 439 -7.48 -5.53 16.79
CA TRP A 439 -8.86 -5.84 16.45
C TRP A 439 -9.70 -6.13 17.70
N ARG A 440 -10.95 -5.66 17.69
CA ARG A 440 -12.01 -5.97 18.68
C ARG A 440 -11.92 -5.26 20.03
N HIS A 441 -13.02 -4.61 20.39
CA HIS A 441 -13.23 -3.97 21.69
C HIS A 441 -13.17 -4.95 22.88
N SER A 442 -13.70 -6.18 22.71
CA SER A 442 -13.81 -7.16 23.80
C SER A 442 -12.46 -7.54 24.40
N THR A 443 -11.45 -7.72 23.55
CA THR A 443 -10.08 -8.08 23.95
C THR A 443 -9.44 -6.98 24.79
N ALA A 444 -9.60 -5.72 24.41
CA ALA A 444 -9.09 -4.57 25.19
C ALA A 444 -9.74 -4.53 26.59
N ARG A 445 -11.06 -4.73 26.65
CA ARG A 445 -11.79 -4.76 27.93
C ARG A 445 -11.36 -5.94 28.82
N GLU A 446 -11.16 -7.12 28.24
CA GLU A 446 -10.67 -8.30 28.96
C GLU A 446 -9.25 -8.11 29.49
N ALA A 447 -8.35 -7.53 28.68
CA ALA A 447 -7.00 -7.17 29.10
C ALA A 447 -7.01 -6.22 30.31
N MET A 448 -7.88 -5.21 30.30
CA MET A 448 -8.04 -4.28 31.43
C MET A 448 -8.52 -4.98 32.71
N ASN A 449 -9.41 -5.96 32.58
CA ASN A 449 -9.85 -6.77 33.73
C ASN A 449 -8.69 -7.61 34.28
N ALA A 450 -7.93 -8.26 33.40
CA ALA A 450 -6.77 -9.09 33.77
C ALA A 450 -5.69 -8.25 34.48
N ILE A 451 -5.37 -7.07 33.95
CA ILE A 451 -4.41 -6.14 34.56
C ILE A 451 -4.88 -5.70 35.96
N ALA A 452 -6.13 -5.27 36.09
CA ALA A 452 -6.66 -4.84 37.39
C ALA A 452 -6.66 -5.96 38.44
N GLN A 453 -6.93 -7.21 38.03
CA GLN A 453 -6.87 -8.37 38.91
C GLN A 453 -5.42 -8.69 39.34
N ARG A 454 -4.45 -8.51 38.43
CA ARG A 454 -3.04 -8.78 38.71
C ARG A 454 -2.42 -7.78 39.69
N PHE A 455 -2.79 -6.50 39.59
CA PHE A 455 -2.24 -5.42 40.42
C PHE A 455 -3.25 -4.96 41.47
N GLN A 456 -3.20 -5.56 42.66
CA GLN A 456 -4.18 -5.32 43.75
C GLN A 456 -4.30 -3.86 44.20
N ASN A 457 -3.23 -3.07 44.06
CA ASN A 457 -3.22 -1.64 44.42
C ASN A 457 -3.63 -0.73 43.26
N SER A 458 -4.08 -1.30 42.13
CA SER A 458 -4.53 -0.52 40.98
C SER A 458 -5.92 0.09 41.23
N VAL A 459 -6.17 1.24 40.63
CA VAL A 459 -7.48 1.89 40.61
C VAL A 459 -8.09 1.69 39.23
N LYS A 460 -9.22 1.00 39.17
CA LYS A 460 -9.93 0.70 37.91
C LYS A 460 -11.12 1.64 37.72
N GLY A 461 -11.08 2.39 36.63
CA GLY A 461 -12.23 3.08 36.03
C GLY A 461 -12.82 2.29 34.85
N GLU A 462 -13.70 2.92 34.07
CA GLU A 462 -14.40 2.27 32.95
C GLU A 462 -13.45 1.93 31.78
N ARG A 463 -12.59 2.87 31.39
CA ARG A 463 -11.60 2.73 30.30
C ARG A 463 -10.16 3.06 30.72
N LEU A 464 -9.89 3.04 32.03
CA LEU A 464 -8.60 3.40 32.61
C LEU A 464 -8.30 2.49 33.81
N VAL A 465 -7.07 2.01 33.90
CA VAL A 465 -6.51 1.32 35.06
C VAL A 465 -5.23 2.05 35.42
N THR A 466 -5.17 2.58 36.63
CA THR A 466 -3.99 3.29 37.14
C THR A 466 -3.27 2.41 38.15
N ILE A 467 -1.98 2.16 37.91
CA ILE A 467 -1.11 1.38 38.78
C ILE A 467 -0.11 2.34 39.45
N PRO A 468 -0.13 2.49 40.78
CA PRO A 468 0.84 3.32 41.49
C PRO A 468 2.28 2.79 41.31
N LEU A 469 3.22 3.69 41.01
CA LEU A 469 4.65 3.40 40.91
C LEU A 469 5.44 4.20 41.98
N PRO A 470 6.69 3.82 42.28
CA PRO A 470 7.56 4.61 43.15
C PRO A 470 7.79 6.05 42.65
N GLN A 471 8.30 6.93 43.52
CA GLN A 471 8.76 8.29 43.16
C GLN A 471 7.67 9.22 42.59
N GLN A 472 6.43 9.12 43.09
CA GLN A 472 5.29 9.93 42.61
C GLN A 472 5.00 9.71 41.11
N LEU A 473 5.20 8.49 40.63
CA LEU A 473 4.81 8.08 39.28
C LEU A 473 3.58 7.16 39.35
N GLN A 474 2.88 7.05 38.24
CA GLN A 474 1.84 6.05 38.03
C GLN A 474 1.88 5.56 36.59
N LEU A 475 1.51 4.30 36.36
CA LEU A 475 1.28 3.75 35.04
C LEU A 475 -0.21 3.78 34.75
N ASP A 476 -0.60 4.55 33.75
CA ASP A 476 -1.97 4.64 33.27
C ASP A 476 -2.13 3.72 32.06
N VAL A 477 -3.01 2.74 32.17
CA VAL A 477 -3.41 1.87 31.06
C VAL A 477 -4.82 2.25 30.64
N SER A 478 -5.00 2.69 29.41
CA SER A 478 -6.28 3.09 28.86
C SER A 478 -6.51 2.47 27.49
N TYR A 479 -7.75 2.52 26.99
CA TYR A 479 -8.03 2.16 25.61
C TYR A 479 -9.08 3.06 24.99
N GLU A 480 -8.91 3.32 23.70
CA GLU A 480 -9.79 4.15 22.89
C GLU A 480 -9.99 3.55 21.50
N GLU A 481 -11.10 3.94 20.87
CA GLU A 481 -11.41 3.54 19.51
C GLU A 481 -10.45 4.25 18.55
N ASN A 482 -9.88 3.49 17.62
CA ASN A 482 -8.95 4.02 16.64
C ASN A 482 -9.70 4.38 15.35
N LEU A 483 -9.88 5.68 15.12
CA LEU A 483 -10.63 6.23 14.01
C LEU A 483 -9.81 6.38 12.71
N THR A 484 -8.57 5.87 12.64
CA THR A 484 -7.71 6.05 11.47
C THR A 484 -8.15 5.26 10.23
N GLN A 485 -8.98 4.23 10.38
CA GLN A 485 -9.53 3.44 9.27
C GLN A 485 -11.05 3.35 9.40
N PRO A 486 -11.82 4.20 8.68
CA PRO A 486 -13.28 4.14 8.67
C PRO A 486 -13.76 2.74 8.25
N GLY A 487 -14.69 2.14 9.00
CA GLY A 487 -15.26 0.82 8.69
C GLY A 487 -14.56 -0.39 9.33
N ARG A 488 -13.43 -0.21 10.02
CA ARG A 488 -12.78 -1.26 10.82
C ARG A 488 -12.83 -0.93 12.31
N GLU A 489 -13.38 -1.84 13.13
CA GLU A 489 -13.40 -1.70 14.60
C GLU A 489 -12.01 -1.94 15.21
N LEU A 490 -11.13 -0.95 15.06
CA LEU A 490 -9.79 -0.94 15.65
C LEU A 490 -9.79 -0.24 17.00
N TRP A 491 -9.02 -0.79 17.94
CA TRP A 491 -8.89 -0.25 19.29
C TRP A 491 -7.43 -0.14 19.67
N THR A 492 -7.05 0.97 20.29
CA THR A 492 -5.69 1.22 20.76
C THR A 492 -5.62 1.13 22.27
N MET A 493 -4.87 0.15 22.77
CA MET A 493 -4.44 0.08 24.16
C MET A 493 -3.22 0.98 24.35
N LYS A 494 -3.33 1.96 25.25
CA LYS A 494 -2.25 2.89 25.59
C LYS A 494 -1.79 2.65 27.03
N MET A 495 -0.50 2.46 27.22
CA MET A 495 0.15 2.32 28.52
C MET A 495 1.16 3.46 28.66
N GLU A 496 0.97 4.36 29.62
CA GLU A 496 1.82 5.54 29.78
C GLU A 496 2.23 5.77 31.24
N VAL A 497 3.53 5.98 31.46
CA VAL A 497 4.06 6.34 32.78
C VAL A 497 4.06 7.85 32.93
N VAL A 498 3.19 8.34 33.81
CA VAL A 498 2.97 9.75 34.08
C VAL A 498 3.30 10.10 35.53
N ARG A 499 3.38 11.40 35.84
CA ARG A 499 3.45 11.84 37.23
C ARG A 499 2.12 11.56 37.90
N SER A 500 2.18 10.99 39.10
CA SER A 500 1.03 10.82 39.95
C SER A 500 0.38 12.17 40.22
N ARG A 501 -0.91 12.27 39.91
CA ARG A 501 -1.72 13.43 40.31
C ARG A 501 -2.04 13.22 41.79
N ILE A 502 -1.08 13.51 42.66
CA ILE A 502 -1.35 13.60 44.09
C ILE A 502 -2.25 14.82 44.28
N ASN A 503 -3.51 14.57 44.62
CA ASN A 503 -4.34 15.56 45.32
C ASN A 503 -3.90 15.66 46.77
#